data_AF-A0A2J0LRW5-F1
#
_entry.id   AF-A0A2J0LRW5-F1
#
_cell.length_a   1.000
_cell.length_b   1.000
_cell.length_c   1.000
_cell.angle_alpha   90.00
_cell.angle_beta   90.00
_cell.angle_gamma   90.00
#
_symmetry.space_group_name_H-M   'P 1'
#
loop_
_entity.id
_entity.type
_entity.pdbx_description
1 polymer ?
#
loop_
_entity_poly.entity_id
_entity_poly.type
_entity_poly.pdbx_seq_one_letter_code
_entity_poly.pdbx_strand_id
1 'polypeptide(L)'
;MVVRIYTRRSKRQLIRFGDPLPEKPIQAKRIIKNTIYEGLKIQAFINNGPGRITWAKARKELNISEAKLAHLLKIVNTLPPDFIEDMQSCNDEEKLKIFNGRRLLQISRLKTDKERRNEIERLLPNHQ
;
A
#
# COMPACT_ATOMS: atom_id res chain seq x y z
N MET A 1 -2.09 51.76 18.28
CA MET A 1 -2.95 50.61 17.93
C MET A 1 -2.03 49.48 17.45
N VAL A 2 -1.90 48.37 18.20
CA VAL A 2 -0.98 47.28 17.85
C VAL A 2 -1.79 46.16 17.22
N VAL A 3 -1.63 45.94 15.91
CA VAL A 3 -2.33 44.88 15.18
C VAL A 3 -1.47 43.62 15.22
N ARG A 4 -2.03 42.52 15.74
CA ARG A 4 -1.34 41.22 15.71
C ARG A 4 -1.28 40.70 14.28
N ILE A 5 -0.07 40.29 13.87
CA ILE A 5 0.20 39.73 12.55
C ILE A 5 0.43 38.23 12.70
N TYR A 6 -0.37 37.44 12.00
CA TYR A 6 -0.24 35.99 11.98
C TYR A 6 0.35 35.57 10.62
N THR A 7 1.51 34.91 10.63
CA THR A 7 2.19 34.45 9.42
C THR A 7 2.36 32.93 9.43
N ARG A 8 2.16 32.27 8.27
CA ARG A 8 2.38 30.82 8.10
C ARG A 8 2.97 30.51 6.73
N ARG A 9 4.07 29.74 6.74
CA ARG A 9 4.61 29.09 5.53
C ARG A 9 3.81 27.83 5.20
N SER A 10 3.30 27.76 3.97
CA SER A 10 2.71 26.58 3.34
C SER A 10 3.20 26.55 1.87
N LYS A 11 2.39 26.11 0.91
CA LYS A 11 2.70 26.27 -0.54
C LYS A 11 2.83 27.74 -1.00
N ARG A 12 2.26 28.68 -0.23
CA ARG A 12 2.44 30.13 -0.37
C ARG A 12 2.61 30.74 1.03
N GLN A 13 3.13 31.97 1.10
CA GLN A 13 3.21 32.74 2.34
C GLN A 13 1.82 33.32 2.65
N LEU A 14 1.21 32.89 3.77
CA LEU A 14 -0.06 33.41 4.24
C LEU A 14 0.19 34.42 5.36
N ILE A 15 -0.27 35.65 5.15
CA ILE A 15 -0.18 36.75 6.12
C ILE A 15 -1.61 37.22 6.38
N ARG A 16 -2.02 37.23 7.66
CA ARG A 16 -3.31 37.79 8.10
C ARG A 16 -3.07 38.84 9.19
N PHE A 17 -3.83 39.92 9.12
CA PHE A 17 -3.82 41.02 10.09
C PHE A 17 -5.13 40.98 10.89
N GLY A 18 -5.04 41.07 12.22
CA GLY A 18 -6.23 41.06 13.09
C GLY A 18 -6.67 39.65 13.49
N ASP A 19 -7.09 38.83 12.53
CA ASP A 19 -7.62 37.49 12.79
C ASP A 19 -6.54 36.38 12.75
N PRO A 20 -6.64 35.37 13.64
CA PRO A 20 -5.74 34.22 13.62
C PRO A 20 -5.85 33.45 12.29
N LEU A 21 -4.73 32.85 11.87
CA LEU A 21 -4.71 31.97 10.71
C LEU A 21 -5.57 30.73 10.97
N PRO A 22 -6.33 30.24 9.97
CA PRO A 22 -7.08 29.00 10.12
C PRO A 22 -6.14 27.85 10.47
N GLU A 23 -6.62 26.94 11.32
CA GLU A 23 -5.88 25.76 11.73
C GLU A 23 -5.40 24.95 10.52
N LYS A 24 -4.29 24.21 10.69
CA LYS A 24 -3.84 23.33 9.61
C LYS A 24 -4.94 22.28 9.38
N PRO A 25 -5.39 22.04 8.14
CA PRO A 25 -6.27 20.90 7.89
C PRO A 25 -5.51 19.65 8.35
N ILE A 26 -6.09 18.96 9.34
CA ILE A 26 -5.55 17.71 9.84
C ILE A 26 -5.68 16.73 8.68
N GLN A 27 -4.55 16.33 8.10
CA GLN A 27 -4.59 15.32 7.05
C GLN A 27 -5.12 14.03 7.67
N ALA A 28 -6.19 13.48 7.09
CA ALA A 28 -6.71 12.19 7.50
C ALA A 28 -5.58 11.15 7.47
N LYS A 29 -5.44 10.37 8.54
CA LYS A 29 -4.48 9.27 8.59
C LYS A 29 -4.77 8.34 7.42
N ARG A 30 -3.73 8.03 6.63
CA ARG A 30 -3.86 7.11 5.50
C ARG A 30 -4.05 5.70 6.08
N ILE A 31 -5.20 5.08 5.79
CA ILE A 31 -5.43 3.67 6.11
C ILE A 31 -4.53 2.86 5.18
N ILE A 32 -3.58 2.12 5.77
CA ILE A 32 -2.66 1.28 5.02
C ILE A 32 -3.41 -0.01 4.69
N LYS A 33 -3.61 -0.26 3.41
CA LYS A 33 -4.28 -1.48 2.93
C LYS A 33 -3.26 -2.59 2.77
N ASN A 34 -3.60 -3.78 3.26
CA ASN A 34 -2.82 -4.98 3.02
C ASN A 34 -2.90 -5.37 1.54
N THR A 35 -1.78 -5.19 0.84
CA THR A 35 -1.69 -5.42 -0.61
C THR A 35 -1.74 -6.90 -0.95
N ILE A 36 -1.21 -7.77 -0.07
CA ILE A 36 -1.24 -9.22 -0.25
C ILE A 36 -2.67 -9.75 -0.09
N TYR A 37 -3.39 -9.25 0.92
CA TYR A 37 -4.80 -9.56 1.09
C TYR A 37 -5.65 -9.15 -0.12
N GLU A 38 -5.44 -7.95 -0.68
CA GLU A 38 -6.10 -7.54 -1.93
C GLU A 38 -5.77 -8.51 -3.09
N GLY A 39 -4.50 -8.89 -3.24
CA GLY A 39 -4.08 -9.81 -4.30
C GLY A 39 -4.71 -11.21 -4.17
N LEU A 40 -4.72 -11.78 -2.97
CA LEU A 40 -5.33 -13.08 -2.68
C LEU A 40 -6.83 -13.05 -2.92
N LYS A 41 -7.52 -11.98 -2.51
CA LYS A 41 -8.95 -11.81 -2.78
C LYS A 41 -9.26 -11.82 -4.28
N ILE A 42 -8.42 -11.17 -5.09
CA ILE A 42 -8.55 -11.15 -6.55
C ILE A 42 -8.28 -12.54 -7.13
N GLN A 43 -7.25 -13.24 -6.65
CA GLN A 43 -6.93 -14.59 -7.09
C GLN A 43 -8.09 -15.57 -6.77
N ALA A 44 -8.61 -15.52 -5.55
CA ALA A 44 -9.77 -16.30 -5.14
C ALA A 44 -11.02 -15.93 -5.97
N PHE A 45 -11.23 -14.65 -6.27
CA PHE A 45 -12.35 -14.22 -7.11
C PHE A 45 -12.26 -14.78 -8.55
N ILE A 46 -11.06 -14.84 -9.12
CA ILE A 46 -10.84 -15.44 -10.44
C ILE A 46 -11.05 -16.96 -10.40
N ASN A 47 -10.61 -17.62 -9.34
CA ASN A 47 -10.70 -19.08 -9.20
C ASN A 47 -12.12 -19.57 -8.85
N ASN A 48 -12.87 -18.82 -8.04
CA ASN A 48 -14.21 -19.20 -7.55
C ASN A 48 -15.35 -18.70 -8.45
N GLY A 49 -15.04 -18.01 -9.55
CA GLY A 49 -16.05 -17.50 -10.47
C GLY A 49 -16.85 -18.59 -11.19
N PRO A 50 -18.15 -18.38 -11.49
CA PRO A 50 -18.92 -19.29 -12.35
C PRO A 50 -18.35 -19.22 -13.78
N GLY A 51 -17.47 -20.18 -14.09
CA GLY A 51 -16.66 -20.23 -15.32
C GLY A 51 -15.28 -19.58 -15.13
N ARG A 52 -14.32 -19.90 -16.00
CA ARG A 52 -12.99 -19.24 -16.03
C ARG A 52 -13.20 -17.74 -16.26
N ILE A 53 -13.29 -16.95 -15.19
CA ILE A 53 -13.41 -15.49 -15.30
C ILE A 53 -12.11 -14.99 -15.93
N THR A 54 -12.20 -14.50 -17.16
CA THR A 54 -11.07 -13.90 -17.85
C THR A 54 -10.63 -12.64 -17.11
N TRP A 55 -9.32 -12.39 -17.10
CA TRP A 55 -8.65 -11.22 -16.52
C TRP A 55 -9.36 -9.89 -16.83
N ALA A 56 -9.87 -9.73 -18.05
CA ALA A 56 -10.62 -8.57 -18.49
C ALA A 56 -11.97 -8.38 -17.76
N LYS A 57 -12.64 -9.48 -17.41
CA LYS A 57 -13.92 -9.45 -16.69
C LYS A 57 -13.70 -9.14 -15.21
N ALA A 58 -12.71 -9.78 -14.57
CA ALA A 58 -12.34 -9.46 -13.18
C ALA A 58 -11.96 -7.97 -13.01
N ARG A 59 -11.25 -7.40 -13.99
CA ARG A 59 -10.91 -5.97 -14.03
C ARG A 59 -12.14 -5.07 -14.01
N LYS A 60 -13.15 -5.37 -14.84
CA LYS A 60 -14.40 -4.60 -14.94
C LYS A 60 -15.21 -4.68 -13.65
N GLU A 61 -15.36 -5.88 -13.09
CA GLU A 61 -16.12 -6.11 -11.85
C GLU A 61 -15.49 -5.41 -10.64
N LEU A 62 -14.16 -5.45 -10.54
CA LEU A 62 -13.43 -4.88 -9.41
C LEU A 62 -13.11 -3.39 -9.58
N ASN A 63 -13.35 -2.83 -10.77
CA ASN A 63 -13.02 -1.46 -11.16
C ASN A 63 -11.54 -1.10 -10.89
N ILE A 64 -10.62 -2.00 -11.27
CA ILE A 64 -9.17 -1.87 -11.06
C ILE A 64 -8.48 -1.62 -12.42
N SER A 65 -7.32 -0.94 -12.42
CA SER A 65 -6.49 -0.82 -13.63
C SER A 65 -5.77 -2.13 -13.94
N GLU A 66 -5.57 -2.43 -15.22
CA GLU A 66 -4.90 -3.66 -15.66
C GLU A 66 -3.49 -3.81 -15.08
N ALA A 67 -2.73 -2.71 -15.06
CA ALA A 67 -1.41 -2.68 -14.44
C ALA A 67 -1.46 -3.01 -12.94
N LYS A 68 -2.47 -2.50 -12.21
CA LYS A 68 -2.63 -2.82 -10.78
C LYS A 68 -2.96 -4.31 -10.59
N LEU A 69 -3.87 -4.86 -11.39
CA LEU A 69 -4.22 -6.28 -11.33
C LEU A 69 -3.02 -7.19 -11.63
N ALA A 70 -2.26 -6.88 -12.69
CA ALA A 70 -1.06 -7.62 -13.06
C ALA A 70 0.03 -7.54 -11.97
N HIS A 71 0.26 -6.37 -11.37
CA HIS A 71 1.20 -6.21 -10.27
C HIS A 71 0.79 -7.03 -9.04
N LEU A 72 -0.49 -6.98 -8.65
CA LEU A 72 -0.98 -7.72 -7.49
C LEU A 72 -0.84 -9.23 -7.68
N LEU A 73 -1.23 -9.74 -8.84
CA LEU A 73 -1.09 -11.17 -9.15
C LEU A 73 0.36 -11.59 -9.26
N LYS A 74 1.22 -10.74 -9.83
CA LYS A 74 2.67 -11.01 -9.84
C LYS A 74 3.22 -11.13 -8.42
N ILE A 75 2.85 -10.23 -7.53
CA ILE A 75 3.27 -10.26 -6.12
C ILE A 75 2.86 -11.59 -5.47
N VAL A 76 1.59 -11.95 -5.55
CA VAL A 76 1.07 -13.17 -4.90
C VAL A 76 1.66 -14.45 -5.50
N ASN A 77 1.91 -14.50 -6.81
CA ASN A 77 2.45 -15.71 -7.44
C ASN A 77 3.97 -15.88 -7.32
N THR A 78 4.71 -14.84 -6.91
CA THR A 78 6.18 -14.89 -6.88
C THR A 78 6.79 -14.78 -5.49
N LEU A 79 6.04 -14.29 -4.51
CA LEU A 79 6.52 -14.28 -3.13
C LEU A 79 6.52 -15.68 -2.52
N PRO A 80 7.38 -15.95 -1.53
CA PRO A 80 7.39 -17.21 -0.81
C PRO A 80 6.01 -17.47 -0.18
N PRO A 81 5.46 -18.70 -0.30
CA PRO A 81 4.13 -19.03 0.24
C PRO A 81 4.06 -18.83 1.76
N ASP A 82 5.12 -19.24 2.48
CA ASP A 82 5.28 -19.05 3.93
C ASP A 82 5.02 -17.58 4.33
N PHE A 83 5.61 -16.63 3.59
CA PHE A 83 5.46 -15.21 3.83
C PHE A 83 4.05 -14.68 3.50
N ILE A 84 3.41 -15.23 2.46
CA ILE A 84 2.06 -14.82 2.07
C ILE A 84 1.06 -15.20 3.16
N GLU A 85 1.18 -16.39 3.74
CA GLU A 85 0.32 -16.86 4.83
C GLU A 85 0.47 -15.97 6.07
N ASP A 86 1.71 -15.70 6.49
CA ASP A 86 2.01 -14.80 7.61
C ASP A 86 1.43 -13.41 7.39
N MET A 87 1.59 -12.88 6.18
CA MET A 87 1.22 -11.51 5.87
C MET A 87 -0.26 -11.36 5.51
N GLN A 88 -0.97 -12.43 5.14
CA GLN A 88 -2.43 -12.41 4.90
C GLN A 88 -3.19 -12.03 6.16
N SER A 89 -2.77 -12.55 7.31
CA SER A 89 -3.39 -12.32 8.62
C SER A 89 -2.78 -11.13 9.37
N CYS A 90 -1.76 -10.49 8.79
CA CYS A 90 -1.04 -9.39 9.41
C CYS A 90 -1.86 -8.09 9.36
N ASN A 91 -2.22 -7.58 10.55
CA ASN A 91 -2.86 -6.27 10.75
C ASN A 91 -1.90 -5.22 11.37
N ASP A 92 -0.62 -5.56 11.51
CA ASP A 92 0.40 -4.67 12.04
C ASP A 92 0.70 -3.54 11.03
N GLU A 93 0.35 -2.30 11.39
CA GLU A 93 0.57 -1.13 10.55
C GLU A 93 2.05 -0.90 10.23
N GLU A 94 2.99 -1.24 11.12
CA GLU A 94 4.40 -1.02 10.88
C GLU A 94 4.94 -1.97 9.80
N LYS A 95 4.58 -3.26 9.90
CA LYS A 95 4.90 -4.25 8.87
C LYS A 95 4.25 -3.88 7.53
N LEU A 96 3.00 -3.43 7.54
CA LEU A 96 2.30 -3.00 6.32
C LEU A 96 2.90 -1.72 5.70
N LYS A 97 3.52 -0.83 6.49
CA LYS A 97 4.28 0.33 5.96
C LYS A 97 5.54 -0.12 5.23
N ILE A 98 6.28 -1.06 5.82
CA ILE A 98 7.51 -1.61 5.25
C ILE A 98 7.20 -2.35 3.95
N PHE A 99 6.25 -3.28 4.02
CA PHE A 99 5.83 -4.12 2.91
C PHE A 99 4.66 -3.52 2.12
N ASN A 100 4.84 -2.28 1.66
CA ASN A 100 3.89 -1.65 0.75
C ASN A 100 3.95 -2.27 -0.66
N GLY A 101 2.91 -2.06 -1.47
CA GLY A 101 2.83 -2.65 -2.81
C GLY A 101 3.99 -2.36 -3.75
N ARG A 102 4.69 -1.22 -3.63
CA ARG A 102 5.88 -0.92 -4.43
C ARG A 102 7.07 -1.77 -3.99
N ARG A 103 7.27 -1.93 -2.68
CA ARG A 103 8.33 -2.76 -2.09
C ARG A 103 8.11 -4.23 -2.44
N LEU A 104 6.88 -4.71 -2.26
CA LEU A 104 6.49 -6.07 -2.62
C LEU A 104 6.74 -6.33 -4.11
N LEU A 105 6.38 -5.40 -5.00
CA LEU A 105 6.66 -5.52 -6.43
C LEU A 105 8.17 -5.54 -6.77
N GLN A 106 9.00 -4.85 -5.98
CA GLN A 106 10.46 -4.89 -6.16
C GLN A 106 11.01 -6.28 -5.78
N ILE A 107 10.58 -6.83 -4.64
CA ILE A 107 10.94 -8.18 -4.20
C ILE A 107 10.47 -9.20 -5.24
N SER A 108 9.24 -9.05 -5.74
CA SER A 108 8.64 -9.89 -6.79
C SER A 108 9.41 -9.89 -8.12
N ARG A 109 10.32 -8.94 -8.34
CA ARG A 109 11.15 -8.83 -9.56
C ARG A 109 12.52 -9.50 -9.39
N LEU A 110 12.89 -9.91 -8.18
CA LEU A 110 14.14 -10.65 -7.94
C LEU A 110 14.11 -12.00 -8.64
N LYS A 111 15.28 -12.48 -9.08
CA LYS A 111 15.39 -13.67 -9.93
C LYS A 111 15.11 -14.94 -9.15
N THR A 112 15.71 -15.07 -7.98
CA THR A 112 15.66 -16.32 -7.20
C THR A 112 14.79 -16.20 -5.96
N ASP A 113 14.22 -17.32 -5.54
CA ASP A 113 13.44 -17.40 -4.30
C ASP A 113 14.31 -17.06 -3.07
N LYS A 114 15.57 -17.50 -3.06
CA LYS A 114 16.53 -17.21 -1.98
C LYS A 114 16.79 -15.71 -1.81
N GLU A 115 16.96 -14.97 -2.92
CA GLU A 115 17.10 -13.51 -2.88
C GLU A 115 15.83 -12.83 -2.33
N ARG A 116 14.65 -13.33 -2.69
CA ARG A 116 13.37 -12.80 -2.17
C ARG A 116 13.29 -12.98 -0.67
N ARG A 117 13.57 -14.20 -0.17
CA ARG A 117 13.59 -14.51 1.27
C ARG A 117 14.58 -13.62 2.03
N ASN A 118 15.81 -13.51 1.53
CA ASN A 118 16.85 -12.69 2.15
C ASN A 118 16.46 -11.19 2.22
N GLU A 119 15.86 -10.65 1.15
CA GLU A 119 15.39 -9.26 1.16
C GLU A 119 14.19 -9.06 2.10
N ILE A 120 13.31 -10.06 2.24
CA ILE A 120 12.21 -10.04 3.23
C ILE A 120 12.77 -10.04 4.66
N GLU A 121 13.71 -10.94 4.96
CA GLU A 121 14.37 -11.04 6.27
C GLU A 121 15.08 -9.74 6.63
N ARG A 122 15.78 -9.11 5.67
CA ARG A 122 16.43 -7.81 5.86
C ARG A 122 15.45 -6.69 6.22
N LEU A 123 14.21 -6.78 5.73
CA LEU A 123 13.19 -5.75 5.91
C LEU A 123 12.33 -5.97 7.14
N LEU A 124 12.22 -7.21 7.61
CA LEU A 124 11.64 -7.49 8.91
C LEU A 124 12.55 -6.82 9.95
N PRO A 125 12.00 -5.91 10.78
CA PRO A 125 12.79 -5.40 11.90
C PRO A 125 13.18 -6.62 12.74
N ASN A 126 14.49 -6.83 12.93
CA ASN A 126 14.98 -7.77 13.93
C ASN A 126 14.31 -7.37 15.24
N HIS A 127 13.35 -8.16 15.70
CA HIS A 127 12.91 -8.10 17.08
C HIS A 127 14.13 -8.52 17.94
N GLN A 128 14.91 -7.52 18.35
CA GLN A 128 15.58 -7.55 19.64
C GLN A 128 14.68 -6.83 20.64
#